data_AF-A0A1A8XAN1-F1
#
_entry.id   AF-A0A1A8XAN1-F1
#
_cell.length_a   1.000
_cell.length_b   1.000
_cell.length_c   1.000
_cell.angle_alpha   90.00
_cell.angle_beta   90.00
_cell.angle_gamma   90.00
#
_symmetry.space_group_name_H-M   'P 1'
#
loop_
_entity.id
_entity.type
_entity.pdbx_description
1 polymer ?
#
loop_
_entity_poly.entity_id
_entity_poly.type
_entity_poly.pdbx_seq_one_letter_code
_entity_poly.pdbx_strand_id
1 'polypeptide(L)'
;MIEEKSEKEKLFESWNDIKHMLDASSIYNEFLKGLRDENNELYKFACSLTEIYKNAHIQQEKCPNICEFLNEWLNNKKRIHTDNGNDAKNNHLWESYIERLWIHLEGESERNYWCSRIIPSSPYSTIRSCLHAYTNNKIRLKQNLHEDISNGLLRISSKCGDIYAGNKRITLSYHSS
;
A
#
# COMPACT_ATOMS: atom_id res chain seq x y z
N MET A 1 -1.35 19.03 -33.81
CA MET A 1 -0.18 18.31 -33.26
C MET A 1 -0.76 17.36 -32.22
N ILE A 2 -0.70 16.04 -32.45
CA ILE A 2 -1.16 15.07 -31.45
C ILE A 2 0.06 14.84 -30.55
N GLU A 3 -0.03 15.29 -29.31
CA GLU A 3 1.02 15.06 -28.32
C GLU A 3 1.06 13.56 -28.01
N GLU A 4 2.21 12.92 -28.23
CA GLU A 4 2.34 11.50 -28.01
C GLU A 4 2.34 11.22 -26.50
N LYS A 5 1.39 10.39 -26.04
CA LYS A 5 1.30 10.01 -24.63
C LYS A 5 2.57 9.30 -24.17
N SER A 6 3.03 9.66 -22.98
CA SER A 6 4.12 8.97 -22.31
C SER A 6 3.78 7.49 -22.05
N GLU A 7 4.80 6.66 -21.87
CA GLU A 7 4.62 5.24 -21.52
C GLU A 7 3.84 5.07 -20.21
N LYS A 8 4.05 5.98 -19.24
CA LYS A 8 3.30 6.01 -17.98
C LYS A 8 1.81 6.24 -18.21
N GLU A 9 1.45 7.21 -19.05
CA GLU A 9 0.04 7.51 -19.35
C GLU A 9 -0.63 6.33 -20.08
N LYS A 10 0.07 5.73 -21.04
CA LYS A 10 -0.40 4.52 -21.73
C LYS A 10 -0.66 3.37 -20.75
N LEU A 11 0.23 3.17 -19.76
CA LEU A 11 0.03 2.18 -18.69
C LEU A 11 -1.20 2.50 -17.84
N PHE A 12 -1.34 3.75 -17.37
CA PHE A 12 -2.46 4.16 -16.52
C PHE A 12 -3.80 4.00 -17.23
N GLU A 13 -3.86 4.31 -18.52
CA GLU A 13 -5.04 4.07 -19.34
C GLU A 13 -5.36 2.58 -19.44
N SER A 14 -4.36 1.75 -19.76
CA SER A 14 -4.56 0.30 -19.84
C SER A 14 -5.07 -0.32 -18.52
N TRP A 15 -4.62 0.20 -17.38
CA TRP A 15 -5.05 -0.25 -16.06
C TRP A 15 -6.48 0.18 -15.72
N ASN A 16 -6.94 1.32 -16.24
CA ASN A 16 -8.31 1.76 -16.05
C ASN A 16 -9.31 0.90 -16.85
N ASP A 17 -8.87 0.28 -17.94
CA ASP A 17 -9.71 -0.50 -18.85
C ASP A 17 -9.74 -2.01 -18.51
N ILE A 18 -9.01 -2.46 -17.49
CA ILE A 18 -8.97 -3.87 -17.11
C ILE A 18 -10.33 -4.37 -16.60
N LYS A 19 -10.67 -5.62 -16.96
CA LYS A 19 -11.90 -6.30 -16.54
C LYS A 19 -11.99 -6.41 -15.02
N HIS A 20 -13.15 -6.05 -14.49
CA HIS A 20 -13.40 -5.93 -13.05
C HIS A 20 -13.80 -7.21 -12.33
N MET A 21 -13.44 -8.39 -12.83
CA MET A 21 -13.86 -9.67 -12.22
C MET A 21 -12.65 -10.56 -11.95
N LEU A 22 -12.58 -11.06 -10.72
CA LEU A 22 -11.66 -12.12 -10.35
C LEU A 22 -12.15 -13.46 -10.90
N ASP A 23 -11.20 -14.37 -11.14
CA ASP A 23 -11.53 -15.77 -11.37
C ASP A 23 -12.27 -16.36 -10.15
N ALA A 24 -13.21 -17.28 -10.39
CA ALA A 24 -13.99 -17.91 -9.33
C ALA A 24 -13.11 -18.64 -8.30
N SER A 25 -11.94 -19.14 -8.70
CA SER A 25 -10.96 -19.79 -7.83
C SER A 25 -10.06 -18.82 -7.06
N SER A 26 -10.17 -17.51 -7.30
CA SER A 26 -9.33 -16.53 -6.62
C SER A 26 -9.54 -16.57 -5.11
N ILE A 27 -8.44 -16.75 -4.37
CA ILE A 27 -8.42 -16.73 -2.90
C ILE A 27 -8.91 -15.39 -2.32
N TYR A 28 -8.90 -14.32 -3.13
CA TYR A 28 -9.36 -13.00 -2.74
C TYR A 28 -10.89 -12.84 -2.77
N ASN A 29 -11.63 -13.78 -3.36
CA ASN A 29 -13.09 -13.70 -3.43
C ASN A 29 -13.75 -13.67 -2.04
N GLU A 30 -13.25 -14.46 -1.10
CA GLU A 30 -13.77 -14.48 0.26
C GLU A 30 -13.41 -13.19 1.01
N PHE A 31 -12.14 -12.77 0.91
CA PHE A 31 -11.65 -11.54 1.53
C PHE A 31 -12.43 -10.29 1.06
N LEU A 32 -12.74 -10.21 -0.23
CA LEU A 32 -13.43 -9.07 -0.84
C LEU A 32 -14.96 -9.15 -0.79
N LYS A 33 -15.53 -10.22 -0.23
CA LYS A 33 -16.99 -10.41 -0.19
C LYS A 33 -17.69 -9.26 0.54
N GLY A 34 -17.18 -8.84 1.70
CA GLY A 34 -17.76 -7.74 2.47
C GLY A 34 -17.69 -6.41 1.70
N LEU A 35 -16.60 -6.16 0.98
CA LEU A 35 -16.49 -4.97 0.13
C LEU A 35 -17.51 -4.98 -0.99
N ARG A 36 -17.77 -6.13 -1.62
CA ARG A 36 -18.78 -6.28 -2.67
C ARG A 36 -20.17 -5.89 -2.17
N ASP A 37 -20.51 -6.34 -0.98
CA ASP A 37 -21.84 -6.12 -0.40
C ASP A 37 -22.00 -4.64 0.05
N GLU A 38 -20.92 -3.98 0.46
CA GLU A 38 -20.93 -2.59 0.93
C GLU A 38 -20.72 -1.52 -0.16
N ASN A 39 -19.86 -1.79 -1.15
CA ASN A 39 -19.48 -0.87 -2.22
C ASN A 39 -18.97 -1.65 -3.45
N ASN A 40 -19.88 -1.97 -4.36
CA ASN A 40 -19.58 -2.75 -5.56
C ASN A 40 -18.56 -2.09 -6.51
N GLU A 41 -18.47 -0.75 -6.53
CA GLU A 41 -17.50 -0.05 -7.37
C GLU A 41 -16.08 -0.18 -6.81
N LEU A 42 -15.91 -0.06 -5.49
CA LEU A 42 -14.61 -0.36 -4.85
C LEU A 42 -14.25 -1.84 -4.95
N TYR A 43 -15.24 -2.73 -4.92
CA TYR A 43 -15.01 -4.17 -5.15
C TYR A 43 -14.46 -4.43 -6.57
N LYS A 44 -15.10 -3.89 -7.61
CA LYS A 44 -14.61 -3.95 -8.99
C LYS A 44 -13.19 -3.42 -9.14
N PHE A 45 -12.89 -2.31 -8.45
CA PHE A 45 -11.56 -1.75 -8.39
C PHE A 45 -10.55 -2.72 -7.73
N ALA A 46 -10.91 -3.31 -6.59
CA ALA A 46 -10.08 -4.29 -5.90
C ALA A 46 -9.76 -5.51 -6.79
N CYS A 47 -10.75 -6.03 -7.51
CA CYS A 47 -10.56 -7.11 -8.48
C CYS A 47 -9.57 -6.70 -9.58
N SER A 48 -9.70 -5.49 -10.11
CA SER A 48 -8.81 -4.97 -11.15
C SER A 48 -7.39 -4.80 -10.62
N LEU A 49 -7.23 -4.28 -9.40
CA LEU A 49 -5.94 -4.11 -8.73
C LEU A 49 -5.19 -5.44 -8.59
N THR A 50 -5.88 -6.53 -8.22
CA THR A 50 -5.28 -7.86 -8.14
C THR A 50 -4.66 -8.29 -9.47
N GLU A 51 -5.39 -8.13 -10.57
CA GLU A 51 -4.91 -8.53 -11.89
C GLU A 51 -3.83 -7.59 -12.42
N ILE A 52 -3.97 -6.28 -12.20
CA ILE A 52 -2.95 -5.29 -12.53
C ILE A 52 -1.64 -5.62 -11.81
N TYR A 53 -1.68 -5.89 -10.51
CA TYR A 53 -0.48 -6.20 -9.71
C TYR A 53 0.24 -7.44 -10.25
N LYS A 54 -0.50 -8.52 -10.54
CA LYS A 54 0.07 -9.74 -11.13
C LYS A 54 0.68 -9.49 -12.50
N ASN A 55 -0.02 -8.76 -13.38
CA ASN A 55 0.45 -8.47 -14.73
C ASN A 55 1.63 -7.49 -14.75
N ALA A 56 1.70 -6.57 -13.79
CA ALA A 56 2.80 -5.64 -13.64
C ALA A 56 4.09 -6.35 -13.24
N HIS A 57 4.02 -7.37 -12.37
CA HIS A 57 5.16 -8.22 -12.02
C HIS A 57 5.79 -8.86 -13.27
N ILE A 58 4.97 -9.42 -14.17
CA ILE A 58 5.42 -10.04 -15.43
C ILE A 58 6.15 -9.03 -16.33
N GLN A 59 5.76 -7.74 -16.27
CA GLN A 59 6.32 -6.68 -17.09
C GLN A 59 7.53 -5.99 -16.47
N GLN A 60 7.90 -6.32 -15.23
CA GLN A 60 8.96 -5.63 -14.48
C GLN A 60 10.30 -5.61 -15.21
N GLU A 61 10.66 -6.71 -15.89
CA GLU A 61 11.93 -6.78 -16.65
C GLU A 61 11.97 -5.77 -17.80
N LYS A 62 10.82 -5.50 -18.42
CA LYS A 62 10.69 -4.56 -19.55
C LYS A 62 10.46 -3.13 -19.10
N CYS A 63 9.85 -2.94 -17.94
CA CYS A 63 9.55 -1.65 -17.35
C CYS A 63 10.00 -1.64 -15.88
N PRO A 64 11.28 -1.33 -15.61
CA PRO A 64 11.82 -1.35 -14.24
C PRO A 64 11.07 -0.44 -13.26
N ASN A 65 10.47 0.66 -13.75
CA ASN A 65 9.72 1.63 -12.95
C ASN A 65 8.25 1.25 -12.71
N ILE A 66 7.80 0.07 -13.18
CA ILE A 66 6.36 -0.27 -13.15
C ILE A 66 5.78 -0.33 -11.73
N CYS A 67 6.58 -0.70 -10.72
CA CYS A 67 6.13 -0.68 -9.33
C CYS A 67 5.91 0.76 -8.81
N GLU A 68 6.76 1.71 -9.21
CA GLU A 68 6.61 3.12 -8.86
C GLU A 68 5.34 3.69 -9.51
N PHE A 69 5.15 3.41 -10.80
CA PHE A 69 3.97 3.81 -11.55
C PHE A 69 2.69 3.20 -10.95
N LEU A 70 2.73 1.93 -10.53
CA LEU A 70 1.59 1.28 -9.90
C LEU A 70 1.23 1.92 -8.55
N ASN A 71 2.23 2.29 -7.75
CA ASN A 71 2.02 3.03 -6.51
C ASN A 71 1.44 4.42 -6.75
N GLU A 72 1.98 5.17 -7.73
CA GLU A 72 1.45 6.48 -8.12
C GLU A 72 -0.02 6.38 -8.56
N TRP A 73 -0.32 5.41 -9.44
CA TRP A 73 -1.68 5.14 -9.90
C TRP A 73 -2.63 4.82 -8.74
N LEU A 74 -2.23 3.90 -7.85
CA LEU A 74 -3.06 3.50 -6.71
C LEU A 74 -3.31 4.68 -5.75
N ASN A 75 -2.30 5.53 -5.54
CA ASN A 75 -2.44 6.74 -4.73
C ASN A 75 -3.41 7.75 -5.36
N ASN A 76 -3.37 7.93 -6.68
CA ASN A 76 -4.33 8.76 -7.38
C ASN A 76 -5.75 8.19 -7.29
N LYS A 77 -5.91 6.88 -7.43
CA LYS A 77 -7.21 6.20 -7.27
C LYS A 77 -7.77 6.35 -5.87
N LYS A 78 -6.92 6.24 -4.83
CA LYS A 78 -7.31 6.51 -3.44
C LYS A 78 -7.92 7.90 -3.32
N ARG A 79 -7.21 8.92 -3.81
CA ARG A 79 -7.66 10.31 -3.74
C ARG A 79 -9.01 10.52 -4.43
N ILE A 80 -9.23 9.89 -5.58
CA ILE A 80 -10.51 9.99 -6.30
C ILE A 80 -11.63 9.31 -5.53
N HIS A 81 -11.43 8.07 -5.09
CA HIS A 81 -12.48 7.28 -4.45
C HIS A 81 -12.84 7.75 -3.03
N THR A 82 -11.95 8.46 -2.34
CA THR A 82 -12.18 8.93 -0.97
C THR A 82 -12.42 10.43 -0.86
N ASP A 83 -12.64 11.11 -1.99
CA ASP A 83 -12.73 12.59 -2.05
C ASP A 83 -11.56 13.25 -1.32
N ASN A 84 -10.34 12.84 -1.69
CA ASN A 84 -9.09 13.27 -1.08
C ASN A 84 -9.07 13.12 0.46
N GLY A 85 -9.78 12.13 0.98
CA GLY A 85 -9.89 11.87 2.41
C GLY A 85 -11.13 12.46 3.09
N ASN A 86 -12.01 13.15 2.38
CA ASN A 86 -13.23 13.73 2.97
C ASN A 86 -14.38 12.71 3.09
N ASP A 87 -14.39 11.64 2.28
CA ASP A 87 -15.38 10.57 2.40
C ASP A 87 -14.94 9.56 3.47
N ALA A 88 -15.45 9.74 4.69
CA ALA A 88 -15.14 8.87 5.83
C ALA A 88 -15.49 7.39 5.58
N LYS A 89 -16.60 7.10 4.86
CA LYS A 89 -17.03 5.73 4.59
C LYS A 89 -16.07 5.08 3.58
N ASN A 90 -15.80 5.74 2.46
CA ASN A 90 -14.88 5.18 1.47
C ASN A 90 -13.44 5.12 1.96
N ASN A 91 -13.00 6.06 2.82
CA ASN A 91 -11.73 5.93 3.51
C ASN A 91 -11.66 4.65 4.35
N HIS A 92 -12.69 4.37 5.15
CA HIS A 92 -12.73 3.16 5.96
C HIS A 92 -12.69 1.90 5.09
N LEU A 93 -13.47 1.85 4.02
CA LEU A 93 -13.48 0.74 3.07
C LEU A 93 -12.13 0.56 2.37
N TRP A 94 -11.52 1.66 1.89
CA TRP A 94 -10.23 1.64 1.24
C TRP A 94 -9.15 1.04 2.14
N GLU A 95 -9.10 1.49 3.38
CA GLU A 95 -8.12 1.02 4.36
C GLU A 95 -8.37 -0.43 4.81
N SER A 96 -9.64 -0.82 4.91
CA SER A 96 -10.03 -2.16 5.38
C SER A 96 -9.82 -3.22 4.31
N TYR A 97 -9.96 -2.86 3.03
CA TYR A 97 -9.93 -3.82 1.93
C TYR A 97 -8.79 -3.56 0.95
N ILE A 98 -8.64 -2.35 0.41
CA ILE A 98 -7.68 -2.08 -0.68
C ILE A 98 -6.24 -2.06 -0.18
N GLU A 99 -5.94 -1.35 0.91
CA GLU A 99 -4.58 -1.33 1.48
C GLU A 99 -4.19 -2.72 2.02
N ARG A 100 -5.15 -3.46 2.59
CA ARG A 100 -4.91 -4.84 3.05
C ARG A 100 -4.74 -5.83 1.90
N LEU A 101 -5.49 -5.67 0.82
CA LEU A 101 -5.31 -6.46 -0.40
C LEU A 101 -3.89 -6.31 -0.93
N TRP A 102 -3.36 -5.09 -0.97
CA TRP A 102 -1.97 -4.88 -1.37
C TRP A 102 -0.99 -5.64 -0.48
N ILE A 103 -1.17 -5.60 0.85
CA ILE A 103 -0.31 -6.34 1.79
C ILE A 103 -0.35 -7.84 1.51
N HIS A 104 -1.54 -8.39 1.20
CA HIS A 104 -1.66 -9.79 0.83
C HIS A 104 -0.93 -10.11 -0.49
N LEU A 105 -1.09 -9.27 -1.51
CA LEU A 105 -0.41 -9.41 -2.80
C LEU A 105 1.11 -9.29 -2.69
N GLU A 106 1.61 -8.36 -1.85
CA GLU A 106 3.03 -8.21 -1.54
C GLU A 106 3.57 -9.44 -0.81
N GLY A 107 2.79 -10.00 0.11
CA GLY A 107 3.17 -11.17 0.91
C GLY A 107 3.18 -12.51 0.16
N GLU A 108 2.76 -12.55 -1.11
CA GLU A 108 2.83 -13.76 -1.94
C GLU A 108 4.28 -14.09 -2.31
N SER A 109 4.82 -15.17 -1.74
CA SER A 109 6.21 -15.59 -1.92
C SER A 109 6.59 -15.85 -3.39
N GLU A 110 5.64 -16.31 -4.21
CA GLU A 110 5.82 -16.55 -5.65
C GLU A 110 6.33 -15.32 -6.42
N ARG A 111 6.12 -14.12 -5.88
CA ARG A 111 6.47 -12.85 -6.52
C ARG A 111 7.58 -12.12 -5.76
N ASN A 112 8.31 -12.81 -4.89
CA ASN A 112 9.50 -12.30 -4.19
C ASN A 112 9.32 -10.90 -3.56
N TYR A 113 8.11 -10.58 -3.07
CA TYR A 113 7.80 -9.27 -2.48
C TYR A 113 8.15 -8.09 -3.43
N TRP A 114 7.98 -8.27 -4.74
CA TRP A 114 8.54 -7.39 -5.79
C TRP A 114 8.08 -5.93 -5.74
N CYS A 115 6.92 -5.63 -5.15
CA CYS A 115 6.38 -4.27 -5.13
C CYS A 115 5.75 -3.88 -3.79
N SER A 116 6.53 -3.16 -2.99
CA SER A 116 6.07 -2.62 -1.72
C SER A 116 5.14 -1.42 -1.89
N ARG A 117 4.19 -1.29 -0.97
CA ARG A 117 3.26 -0.14 -0.91
C ARG A 117 3.98 1.13 -0.48
N ILE A 118 3.84 2.22 -1.24
CA ILE A 118 4.37 3.55 -0.95
C ILE A 118 3.22 4.54 -0.76
N ILE A 119 2.90 4.83 0.49
CA ILE A 119 1.93 5.88 0.85
C ILE A 119 2.66 7.23 0.78
N PRO A 120 2.17 8.23 0.01
CA PRO A 120 2.78 9.54 -0.03
C PRO A 120 2.74 10.12 1.39
N SER A 121 3.89 10.58 1.89
CA SER A 121 3.93 11.25 3.18
C SER A 121 3.07 12.52 3.10
N SER A 122 1.88 12.49 3.71
CA SER A 122 1.22 13.72 4.09
C SER A 122 2.06 14.37 5.19
N PRO A 123 2.25 15.71 5.20
CA PRO A 123 2.83 16.40 6.34
C PRO A 123 2.05 16.16 7.67
N TYR A 124 0.86 15.52 7.63
CA TYR A 124 -0.01 15.31 8.78
C TYR A 124 -0.45 13.85 9.07
N SER A 125 0.17 12.80 8.52
CA SER A 125 -0.20 11.42 8.88
C SER A 125 0.99 10.54 9.27
N THR A 126 1.66 10.92 10.37
CA THR A 126 2.97 10.38 10.77
C THR A 126 2.89 9.10 11.60
N ILE A 127 1.73 8.71 12.13
CA ILE A 127 1.64 7.55 13.06
C ILE A 127 1.12 6.30 12.34
N ARG A 128 0.07 6.43 11.53
CA ARG A 128 -0.58 5.30 10.85
C ARG A 128 0.31 4.69 9.75
N SER A 129 0.93 5.53 8.92
CA SER A 129 1.86 5.06 7.88
C SER A 129 3.09 4.40 8.49
N CYS A 130 3.58 4.90 9.63
CA CYS A 130 4.68 4.28 10.37
C CYS A 130 4.28 2.94 10.99
N LEU A 131 3.07 2.82 11.53
CA LEU A 131 2.53 1.54 12.02
C LEU A 131 2.42 0.51 10.90
N HIS A 132 1.90 0.90 9.73
CA HIS A 132 1.83 0.03 8.56
C HIS A 132 3.21 -0.40 8.06
N ALA A 133 4.16 0.53 7.94
CA ALA A 133 5.53 0.22 7.57
C ALA A 133 6.19 -0.71 8.60
N TYR A 134 5.96 -0.49 9.90
CA TYR A 134 6.45 -1.34 10.97
C TYR A 134 5.84 -2.76 10.91
N THR A 135 4.53 -2.88 10.71
CA THR A 135 3.88 -4.19 10.59
C THR A 135 4.37 -4.95 9.36
N ASN A 136 4.52 -4.28 8.21
CA ASN A 136 5.01 -4.91 6.98
C ASN A 136 6.48 -5.34 7.14
N ASN A 137 7.32 -4.48 7.71
CA ASN A 137 8.71 -4.85 8.03
C ASN A 137 8.78 -6.03 9.02
N LYS A 138 7.90 -6.09 10.01
CA LYS A 138 7.86 -7.21 10.98
C LYS A 138 7.38 -8.51 10.35
N ILE A 139 6.42 -8.46 9.44
CA ILE A 139 5.97 -9.62 8.66
C ILE A 139 7.11 -10.12 7.77
N ARG A 140 7.76 -9.22 7.02
CA ARG A 140 8.93 -9.52 6.19
C ARG A 140 10.07 -10.13 7.01
N LEU A 141 10.39 -9.55 8.17
CA LEU A 141 11.42 -10.10 9.06
C LEU A 141 11.06 -11.50 9.57
N LYS A 142 9.79 -11.77 9.88
CA LYS A 142 9.35 -13.11 10.30
C LYS A 142 9.42 -14.14 9.18
N GLN A 143 9.10 -13.75 7.96
CA GLN A 143 9.18 -14.63 6.78
C GLN A 143 10.64 -14.92 6.42
N ASN A 144 11.50 -13.91 6.44
CA ASN A 144 12.94 -14.08 6.21
C ASN A 144 13.61 -14.86 7.35
N LEU A 145 13.20 -14.69 8.62
CA LEU A 145 13.69 -15.51 9.74
C LEU A 145 13.33 -17.00 9.61
N HIS A 146 12.21 -17.30 8.93
CA HIS A 146 11.85 -18.69 8.62
C HIS A 146 12.75 -19.29 7.53
N GLU A 147 13.31 -18.47 6.64
CA GLU A 147 14.33 -18.88 5.65
C GLU A 147 15.77 -18.87 6.23
N ASP A 148 16.07 -17.94 7.15
CA ASP A 148 17.42 -17.63 7.63
C ASP A 148 17.89 -18.42 8.88
N ILE A 149 17.17 -19.46 9.32
CA ILE A 149 17.78 -20.50 10.19
C ILE A 149 18.99 -21.16 9.47
N SER A 150 19.18 -20.90 8.17
CA SER A 150 20.38 -21.25 7.41
C SER A 150 21.26 -20.04 6.99
N ASN A 151 21.55 -19.09 7.89
CA ASN A 151 22.88 -18.42 8.04
C ASN A 151 22.77 -16.96 8.50
N GLY A 152 23.06 -16.76 9.79
CA GLY A 152 23.99 -15.73 10.28
C GLY A 152 23.75 -14.25 9.93
N LEU A 153 23.17 -13.53 10.91
CA LEU A 153 23.43 -12.13 11.30
C LEU A 153 23.53 -11.08 10.17
N LEU A 154 22.70 -10.03 10.23
CA LEU A 154 23.18 -8.64 10.31
C LEU A 154 22.07 -7.56 10.41
N ARG A 155 22.38 -6.56 11.26
CA ARG A 155 22.34 -5.12 10.99
C ARG A 155 20.96 -4.45 10.85
N ILE A 156 20.48 -3.99 12.01
CA ILE A 156 19.49 -2.91 12.13
C ILE A 156 20.12 -1.62 11.59
N SER A 157 19.59 -1.08 10.48
CA SER A 157 19.78 0.32 10.11
C SER A 157 18.60 1.13 10.67
N SER A 158 18.84 1.88 11.75
CA SER A 158 17.82 2.76 12.32
C SER A 158 17.80 4.10 11.58
N LYS A 159 16.95 4.22 10.57
CA LYS A 159 16.51 5.52 10.06
C LYS A 159 15.18 5.92 10.72
N CYS A 160 15.22 6.04 12.04
CA CYS A 160 14.18 6.71 12.84
C CYS A 160 14.80 7.11 14.19
N GLY A 161 15.86 7.90 14.13
CA GLY A 161 16.37 8.68 15.25
C GLY A 161 16.34 10.14 14.83
N ASP A 162 16.04 11.01 15.79
CA ASP A 162 16.12 12.48 15.71
C ASP A 162 14.85 13.23 15.30
N ILE A 163 13.80 13.15 16.11
CA ILE A 163 13.04 14.36 16.50
C ILE A 163 12.51 14.17 17.92
N TYR A 164 13.29 14.53 18.95
CA TYR A 164 12.84 15.16 20.21
C TYR A 164 14.09 15.49 21.05
N ALA A 165 14.90 16.43 20.56
CA ALA A 165 15.82 17.20 21.41
C ALA A 165 15.28 18.63 21.50
N GLY A 166 14.29 18.82 22.37
CA GLY A 166 13.61 20.10 22.57
C GLY A 166 13.04 20.18 23.98
N ASN A 167 13.93 20.48 24.93
CA ASN A 167 13.62 20.78 26.32
C ASN A 167 12.48 21.80 26.46
N LYS A 168 11.36 21.41 27.07
CA LYS A 168 10.55 22.30 27.92
C LYS A 168 10.10 21.51 29.16
N ARG A 169 10.83 21.69 30.27
CA ARG A 169 10.39 21.31 31.62
C ARG A 169 9.07 22.00 31.89
N ILE A 170 8.04 21.23 32.18
CA ILE A 170 6.81 21.74 32.81
C ILE A 170 7.13 21.90 34.29
N THR A 171 7.21 23.14 34.77
CA THR A 171 7.32 23.44 36.19
C THR A 171 5.90 23.63 36.72
N LEU A 172 5.40 22.67 37.51
CA LEU A 172 4.15 22.81 38.26
C LEU A 172 4.47 23.47 39.60
N SER A 173 4.11 24.73 39.76
CA SER A 173 4.12 25.42 41.07
C SER A 173 2.77 25.21 41.76
N TYR A 174 2.78 24.47 42.88
CA TYR A 174 1.67 24.42 43.82
C TYR A 174 1.68 25.70 44.66
N HIS A 175 0.57 26.47 44.63
CA HIS A 175 0.28 27.46 45.64
C HIS A 175 -0.59 26.81 46.72
N SER A 176 -0.03 26.66 47.92
CA SER A 176 -0.81 26.40 49.13
C SER A 176 -1.27 27.76 49.69
N SER A 177 -2.57 27.89 49.96
CA SER A 177 -3.15 28.93 50.83
C SER A 177 -3.48 28.33 52.18
#